data_AF-A0A4R6S9A8-F1
#
_entry.id   AF-A0A4R6S9A8-F1
#
_cell.length_a   1.000
_cell.length_b   1.000
_cell.length_c   1.000
_cell.angle_alpha   90.00
_cell.angle_beta   90.00
_cell.angle_gamma   90.00
#
_symmetry.space_group_name_H-M   'P 1'
#
loop_
_entity.id
_entity.type
_entity.pdbx_description
1 polymer ?
#
loop_
_entity_poly.entity_id
_entity_poly.type
_entity_poly.pdbx_seq_one_letter_code
_entity_poly.pdbx_strand_id
1 'polypeptide(L)'
;MQWVWARANRDRTLVHMSHLSAEQIANYAYRAGFRGTGLSTAVAVALAESGGDPKAHNGVPPDNSYGLWQINMIGALGPDRRHQYHLKSNDELFDPATNARVANSISSDGHDFGPWSTYTNGAYKKYLHKARVAAHHATKTHGGKKPHDRLTTGGKQPDGHSGGKGDYSVDTSMLGSYAGGSKQIAESLVSTDGKQLASIHGIAEHSFGRIGKESGFADALQSFGTSMHHQVDGISKNVTNLAHSVTKISKSYDDDDQQLAQQLLHMIE
;
A
#
# COMPACT_ATOMS: atom_id res chain seq x y z
N MET A 1 -48.72 -36.60 -25.34
CA MET A 1 -47.63 -36.46 -24.35
C MET A 1 -46.34 -36.20 -25.12
N GLN A 2 -45.83 -34.96 -25.12
CA GLN A 2 -44.43 -34.55 -25.35
C GLN A 2 -44.37 -33.00 -25.28
N TRP A 3 -43.46 -32.51 -24.44
CA TRP A 3 -42.65 -31.26 -24.40
C TRP A 3 -43.09 -29.97 -25.13
N VAL A 4 -42.96 -28.80 -24.47
CA VAL A 4 -41.84 -27.83 -24.61
C VAL A 4 -42.10 -26.54 -23.79
N TRP A 5 -41.00 -26.00 -23.24
CA TRP A 5 -40.78 -24.83 -22.37
C TRP A 5 -40.96 -23.46 -23.05
N ALA A 6 -41.23 -22.41 -22.24
CA ALA A 6 -40.37 -21.21 -22.11
C ALA A 6 -41.08 -20.06 -21.35
N ARG A 7 -40.58 -19.70 -20.15
CA ARG A 7 -40.70 -18.32 -19.65
C ARG A 7 -39.32 -17.86 -19.22
N ALA A 8 -38.77 -16.95 -20.01
CA ALA A 8 -37.48 -16.31 -19.82
C ALA A 8 -37.47 -15.52 -18.50
N ASN A 9 -36.54 -15.86 -17.61
CA ASN A 9 -36.05 -14.94 -16.59
C ASN A 9 -35.15 -13.93 -17.29
N ARG A 10 -35.65 -12.70 -17.45
CA ARG A 10 -34.85 -11.56 -17.91
C ARG A 10 -33.89 -11.13 -16.82
N ASP A 11 -32.62 -11.13 -17.19
CA ASP A 11 -31.49 -10.36 -16.66
C ASP A 11 -31.76 -9.44 -15.46
N ARG A 12 -31.14 -9.81 -14.34
CA ARG A 12 -30.62 -8.85 -13.36
C ARG A 12 -29.22 -9.28 -12.91
N THR A 13 -28.29 -9.34 -13.85
CA THR A 13 -26.86 -9.20 -13.55
C THR A 13 -26.52 -7.70 -13.50
N LEU A 14 -26.99 -7.01 -12.45
CA LEU A 14 -26.38 -5.75 -12.04
C LEU A 14 -25.07 -6.11 -11.36
N VAL A 15 -23.99 -6.17 -12.13
CA VAL A 15 -22.63 -6.35 -11.60
C VAL A 15 -22.30 -5.10 -10.80
N HIS A 16 -22.52 -5.18 -9.48
CA HIS A 16 -22.00 -4.24 -8.52
C HIS A 16 -20.48 -4.38 -8.58
N MET A 17 -19.77 -3.50 -9.31
CA MET A 17 -18.33 -3.33 -9.08
C MET A 17 -18.19 -2.64 -7.73
N SER A 18 -18.40 -3.42 -6.67
CA SER A 18 -18.14 -3.07 -5.29
C SER A 18 -16.67 -2.66 -5.19
N HIS A 19 -16.42 -1.44 -4.71
CA HIS A 19 -15.17 -0.92 -4.16
C HIS A 19 -13.91 -1.75 -4.43
N LEU A 20 -12.95 -1.16 -5.15
CA LEU A 20 -11.67 -1.79 -5.42
C LEU A 20 -10.88 -2.02 -4.13
N SER A 21 -10.24 -3.19 -4.04
CA SER A 21 -9.34 -3.53 -2.95
C SER A 21 -8.06 -2.67 -2.99
N ALA A 22 -7.30 -2.66 -1.89
CA ALA A 22 -6.03 -1.95 -1.85
C ALA A 22 -5.04 -2.48 -2.89
N GLU A 23 -5.05 -3.79 -3.15
CA GLU A 23 -4.22 -4.48 -4.13
C GLU A 23 -4.61 -4.07 -5.57
N GLN A 24 -5.90 -3.97 -5.86
CA GLN A 24 -6.38 -3.50 -7.16
C GLN A 24 -5.98 -2.04 -7.40
N ILE A 25 -6.16 -1.17 -6.38
CA ILE A 25 -5.72 0.22 -6.42
C ILE A 25 -4.20 0.33 -6.61
N ALA A 26 -3.42 -0.50 -5.88
CA ALA A 26 -1.96 -0.54 -5.99
C ALA A 26 -1.50 -0.95 -7.40
N ASN A 27 -2.22 -1.86 -8.06
CA ASN A 27 -1.92 -2.23 -9.45
C ASN A 27 -2.15 -1.08 -10.43
N TYR A 28 -3.24 -0.33 -10.29
CA TYR A 28 -3.46 0.87 -11.12
C TYR A 28 -2.42 1.94 -10.85
N ALA A 29 -2.11 2.22 -9.58
CA ALA A 29 -1.08 3.19 -9.19
C ALA A 29 0.32 2.78 -9.70
N TYR A 30 0.70 1.51 -9.57
CA TYR A 30 1.97 1.02 -10.09
C TYR A 30 2.05 1.18 -11.61
N ARG A 31 1.00 0.81 -12.35
CA ARG A 31 0.96 0.98 -13.80
C ARG A 31 1.01 2.45 -14.23
N ALA A 32 0.48 3.36 -13.41
CA ALA A 32 0.51 4.79 -13.66
C ALA A 32 1.90 5.44 -13.43
N GLY A 33 2.81 4.79 -12.70
CA GLY A 33 4.18 5.28 -12.49
C GLY A 33 4.62 5.35 -11.03
N PHE A 34 3.71 5.25 -10.07
CA PHE A 34 4.05 5.34 -8.65
C PHE A 34 4.99 4.22 -8.20
N ARG A 35 6.02 4.54 -7.41
CA ARG A 35 6.99 3.58 -6.86
C ARG A 35 7.26 3.83 -5.37
N GLY A 36 7.87 2.84 -4.71
CA GLY A 36 8.37 2.96 -3.34
C GLY A 36 7.34 3.47 -2.33
N THR A 37 7.74 4.43 -1.50
CA THR A 37 6.85 5.08 -0.53
C THR A 37 5.72 5.83 -1.20
N GLY A 38 5.96 6.50 -2.34
CA GLY A 38 4.95 7.19 -3.13
C GLY A 38 3.81 6.28 -3.57
N LEU A 39 4.10 5.02 -3.94
CA LEU A 39 3.07 4.01 -4.24
C LEU A 39 2.21 3.68 -3.02
N SER A 40 2.83 3.45 -1.86
CA SER A 40 2.07 3.19 -0.63
C SER A 40 1.24 4.39 -0.19
N THR A 41 1.74 5.62 -0.36
CA THR A 41 0.99 6.84 -0.05
C THR A 41 -0.17 7.04 -1.01
N ALA A 42 0.02 6.83 -2.32
CA ALA A 42 -1.04 6.95 -3.31
C ALA A 42 -2.21 5.99 -3.04
N VAL A 43 -1.92 4.74 -2.66
CA VAL A 43 -2.97 3.77 -2.31
C VAL A 43 -3.71 4.18 -1.04
N ALA A 44 -3.00 4.66 -0.02
CA ALA A 44 -3.61 5.13 1.22
C ALA A 44 -4.48 6.38 1.01
N VAL A 45 -4.04 7.31 0.15
CA VAL A 45 -4.82 8.49 -0.25
C VAL A 45 -6.08 8.07 -1.00
N ALA A 46 -6.00 7.21 -2.01
CA ALA A 46 -7.19 6.74 -2.72
C ALA A 46 -8.25 6.10 -1.80
N LEU A 47 -7.81 5.28 -0.84
CA LEU A 47 -8.71 4.66 0.14
C LEU A 47 -9.32 5.69 1.10
N ALA A 48 -8.61 6.77 1.40
CA ALA A 48 -9.13 7.86 2.22
C ALA A 48 -10.11 8.76 1.47
N GLU A 49 -9.84 9.02 0.20
CA GLU A 49 -10.64 9.88 -0.66
C GLU A 49 -11.96 9.23 -1.08
N SER A 50 -11.93 7.96 -1.51
CA SER A 50 -13.08 7.31 -2.15
C SER A 50 -13.55 6.03 -1.44
N GLY A 51 -12.83 5.55 -0.42
CA GLY A 51 -13.06 4.21 0.12
C GLY A 51 -12.83 3.09 -0.91
N GLY A 52 -12.15 3.38 -2.02
CA GLY A 52 -11.94 2.45 -3.13
C GLY A 52 -13.05 2.47 -4.18
N ASP A 53 -14.03 3.38 -4.12
CA ASP A 53 -15.06 3.50 -5.15
C ASP A 53 -14.51 4.22 -6.41
N PRO A 54 -14.35 3.53 -7.56
CA PRO A 54 -13.89 4.17 -8.79
C PRO A 54 -14.91 5.13 -9.41
N LYS A 55 -16.18 5.08 -8.96
CA LYS A 55 -17.26 5.97 -9.40
C LYS A 55 -17.57 7.09 -8.39
N ALA A 56 -16.75 7.24 -7.34
CA ALA A 56 -16.92 8.32 -6.37
C ALA A 56 -16.92 9.70 -7.04
N HIS A 57 -17.92 10.51 -6.74
CA HIS A 57 -18.03 11.89 -7.22
C HIS A 57 -18.47 12.81 -6.08
N ASN A 58 -17.67 13.83 -5.80
CA ASN A 58 -18.06 14.92 -4.91
C ASN A 58 -18.32 16.19 -5.72
N GLY A 59 -19.59 16.47 -6.02
CA GLY A 59 -20.01 17.65 -6.77
C GLY A 59 -20.48 18.82 -5.89
N VAL A 60 -20.23 18.78 -4.58
CA VAL A 60 -20.67 19.84 -3.66
C VAL A 60 -19.60 20.92 -3.55
N PRO A 61 -19.89 22.18 -3.95
CA PRO A 61 -18.93 23.28 -3.82
C PRO A 61 -18.36 23.39 -2.39
N PRO A 62 -17.05 23.63 -2.22
CA PRO A 62 -16.07 24.07 -3.22
C PRO A 62 -15.37 22.91 -3.97
N ASP A 63 -16.01 21.75 -4.11
CA ASP A 63 -15.43 20.58 -4.77
C ASP A 63 -16.22 20.13 -6.01
N ASN A 64 -15.49 19.55 -6.96
CA ASN A 64 -16.03 18.80 -8.09
C ASN A 64 -15.04 17.68 -8.44
N SER A 65 -14.91 16.70 -7.56
CA SER A 65 -13.84 15.69 -7.58
C SER A 65 -14.30 14.30 -8.04
N TYR A 66 -13.48 13.63 -8.85
CA TYR A 66 -13.85 12.39 -9.54
C TYR A 66 -12.90 11.23 -9.24
N GLY A 67 -13.49 10.04 -9.07
CA GLY A 67 -12.80 8.75 -9.05
C GLY A 67 -12.01 8.47 -7.78
N LEU A 68 -11.13 7.46 -7.87
CA LEU A 68 -10.38 6.91 -6.74
C LEU A 68 -9.56 7.94 -5.96
N TRP A 69 -8.87 8.83 -6.67
CA TRP A 69 -8.01 9.86 -6.12
C TRP A 69 -8.69 11.23 -6.04
N GLN A 70 -10.02 11.29 -6.21
CA GLN A 70 -10.81 12.52 -6.11
C GLN A 70 -10.15 13.71 -6.82
N ILE A 71 -10.00 13.58 -8.14
CA ILE A 71 -9.37 14.61 -8.97
C ILE A 71 -10.34 15.78 -9.15
N ASN A 72 -10.05 16.90 -8.49
CA ASN A 72 -10.87 18.11 -8.55
C ASN A 72 -10.93 18.73 -9.95
N MET A 73 -12.13 19.02 -10.44
CA MET A 73 -12.41 19.62 -11.75
C MET A 73 -13.29 20.87 -11.60
N ILE A 74 -13.25 21.55 -10.45
CA ILE A 74 -14.10 22.73 -10.19
C ILE A 74 -13.71 23.94 -11.05
N GLY A 75 -14.71 24.64 -11.58
CA GLY A 75 -14.52 25.90 -12.31
C GLY A 75 -13.53 25.78 -13.47
N ALA A 76 -12.57 26.71 -13.53
CA ALA A 76 -11.53 26.75 -14.57
C ALA A 76 -10.55 25.56 -14.51
N LEU A 77 -10.40 24.92 -13.34
CA LEU A 77 -9.53 23.76 -13.17
C LEU A 77 -9.95 22.59 -14.08
N GLY A 78 -11.26 22.43 -14.31
CA GLY A 78 -11.80 21.38 -15.16
C GLY A 78 -11.30 21.47 -16.61
N PRO A 79 -11.60 22.56 -17.35
CA PRO A 79 -11.04 22.79 -18.68
C PRO A 79 -9.52 22.66 -18.76
N ASP A 80 -8.78 23.25 -17.82
CA ASP A 80 -7.31 23.22 -17.82
C ASP A 80 -6.77 21.80 -17.70
N ARG A 81 -7.29 21.02 -16.73
CA ARG A 81 -6.90 19.62 -16.54
C ARG A 81 -7.30 18.74 -17.71
N ARG A 82 -8.46 18.99 -18.33
CA ARG A 82 -8.85 18.23 -19.54
C ARG A 82 -7.86 18.45 -20.67
N HIS A 83 -7.45 19.70 -20.89
CA HIS A 83 -6.42 20.01 -21.90
C HIS A 83 -5.06 19.38 -21.52
N GLN A 84 -4.61 19.58 -20.28
CA GLN A 84 -3.32 19.09 -19.78
C GLN A 84 -3.18 17.56 -19.82
N TYR A 85 -4.24 16.83 -19.48
CA TYR A 85 -4.22 15.37 -19.38
C TYR A 85 -4.89 14.64 -20.56
N HIS A 86 -5.23 15.40 -21.61
CA HIS A 86 -5.87 14.90 -22.83
C HIS A 86 -7.18 14.14 -22.55
N LEU A 87 -8.01 14.69 -21.67
CA LEU A 87 -9.32 14.15 -21.32
C LEU A 87 -10.40 14.78 -22.21
N LYS A 88 -11.27 13.94 -22.79
CA LYS A 88 -12.43 14.35 -23.57
C LYS A 88 -13.56 14.86 -22.67
N SER A 89 -13.71 14.28 -21.48
CA SER A 89 -14.72 14.66 -20.49
C SER A 89 -14.23 14.37 -19.07
N ASN A 90 -14.91 14.92 -18.06
CA ASN A 90 -14.60 14.60 -16.67
C ASN A 90 -14.90 13.13 -16.34
N ASP A 91 -15.87 12.51 -17.02
CA ASP A 91 -16.28 11.12 -16.77
C ASP A 91 -15.18 10.09 -17.04
N GLU A 92 -14.18 10.44 -17.87
CA GLU A 92 -12.99 9.59 -18.06
C GLU A 92 -12.19 9.43 -16.76
N LEU A 93 -12.35 10.32 -15.78
CA LEU A 93 -11.75 10.16 -14.45
C LEU A 93 -12.43 9.08 -13.60
N PHE A 94 -13.57 8.51 -14.04
CA PHE A 94 -14.16 7.33 -13.44
C PHE A 94 -13.55 6.01 -13.94
N ASP A 95 -12.62 6.07 -14.90
CA ASP A 95 -11.76 4.95 -15.26
C ASP A 95 -10.54 4.92 -14.32
N PRO A 96 -10.32 3.84 -13.56
CA PRO A 96 -9.23 3.77 -12.58
C PRO A 96 -7.84 4.00 -13.16
N ALA A 97 -7.57 3.55 -14.40
CA ALA A 97 -6.26 3.70 -15.02
C ALA A 97 -6.00 5.16 -15.42
N THR A 98 -7.01 5.84 -15.96
CA THR A 98 -6.97 7.27 -16.28
C THR A 98 -6.85 8.12 -15.02
N ASN A 99 -7.65 7.82 -13.99
CA ASN A 99 -7.58 8.51 -12.69
C ASN A 99 -6.19 8.36 -12.04
N ALA A 100 -5.62 7.16 -12.06
CA ALA A 100 -4.28 6.89 -11.52
C ALA A 100 -3.17 7.67 -12.25
N ARG A 101 -3.23 7.75 -13.58
CA ARG A 101 -2.28 8.53 -14.40
C ARG A 101 -2.30 10.01 -14.04
N VAL A 102 -3.50 10.58 -13.94
CA VAL A 102 -3.68 11.99 -13.57
C VAL A 102 -3.18 12.24 -12.14
N ALA A 103 -3.51 11.34 -11.20
CA ALA A 103 -3.02 11.42 -9.83
C ALA A 103 -1.47 11.35 -9.76
N ASN A 104 -0.83 10.48 -10.56
CA ASN A 104 0.63 10.38 -10.60
C ASN A 104 1.28 11.68 -11.09
N SER A 105 0.72 12.28 -12.14
CA SER A 105 1.23 13.56 -12.64
C SER A 105 1.03 14.71 -11.64
N ILE A 106 -0.15 14.83 -11.02
CA ILE A 106 -0.42 15.87 -10.00
C ILE A 106 0.51 15.73 -8.80
N SER A 107 0.85 14.48 -8.44
CA SER A 107 1.71 14.21 -7.28
C SER A 107 3.22 14.29 -7.55
N SER A 108 3.63 14.82 -8.70
CA SER A 108 5.03 14.83 -9.14
C SER A 108 5.66 13.43 -9.02
N ASP A 109 5.05 12.44 -9.70
CA ASP A 109 5.45 11.02 -9.68
C ASP A 109 5.37 10.35 -8.29
N GLY A 110 4.56 10.90 -7.39
CA GLY A 110 4.41 10.44 -6.01
C GLY A 110 5.42 11.01 -5.03
N HIS A 111 6.06 12.13 -5.37
CA HIS A 111 6.95 12.88 -4.48
C HIS A 111 6.23 13.95 -3.66
N ASP A 112 5.07 14.43 -4.11
CA ASP A 112 4.28 15.45 -3.42
C ASP A 112 2.79 15.09 -3.38
N PHE A 113 2.22 14.99 -2.18
CA PHE A 113 0.79 14.75 -1.97
C PHE A 113 0.07 15.95 -1.33
N GLY A 114 0.72 17.12 -1.27
CA GLY A 114 0.15 18.37 -0.78
C GLY A 114 -1.24 18.74 -1.34
N PRO A 115 -1.57 18.44 -2.62
CA PRO A 115 -2.89 18.72 -3.18
C PRO A 115 -4.05 17.93 -2.54
N TRP A 116 -3.80 16.83 -1.82
CA TRP A 116 -4.84 16.00 -1.22
C TRP A 116 -5.06 16.34 0.25
N SER A 117 -6.28 16.76 0.58
CA SER A 117 -6.64 17.10 1.97
C SER A 117 -6.53 15.89 2.90
N THR A 118 -6.88 14.69 2.41
CA THR A 118 -6.75 13.44 3.18
C THR A 118 -5.30 13.09 3.51
N TYR A 119 -4.34 13.61 2.73
CA TYR A 119 -2.92 13.52 3.05
C TYR A 119 -2.52 14.54 4.12
N THR A 120 -2.85 15.82 3.90
CA THR A 120 -2.41 16.92 4.78
C THR A 120 -3.06 16.89 6.17
N ASN A 121 -4.32 16.45 6.27
CA ASN A 121 -5.00 16.25 7.54
C ASN A 121 -4.68 14.90 8.22
N GLY A 122 -3.91 14.04 7.56
CA GLY A 122 -3.48 12.74 8.09
C GLY A 122 -4.50 11.61 8.02
N ALA A 123 -5.68 11.81 7.44
CA ALA A 123 -6.71 10.76 7.30
C ALA A 123 -6.19 9.51 6.57
N TYR A 124 -5.28 9.66 5.61
CA TYR A 124 -4.65 8.55 4.89
C TYR A 124 -3.87 7.58 5.81
N LYS A 125 -3.39 8.06 6.97
CA LYS A 125 -2.53 7.26 7.87
C LYS A 125 -3.23 6.00 8.38
N LYS A 126 -4.56 6.03 8.54
CA LYS A 126 -5.34 4.84 8.96
C LYS A 126 -5.30 3.70 7.93
N TYR A 127 -4.97 4.02 6.66
CA TYR A 127 -4.85 3.04 5.59
C TYR A 127 -3.40 2.67 5.25
N LEU A 128 -2.39 3.35 5.82
CA LEU A 128 -0.99 3.15 5.45
C LEU A 128 -0.50 1.71 5.61
N HIS A 129 -0.96 0.99 6.64
CA HIS A 129 -0.59 -0.41 6.82
C HIS A 129 -1.08 -1.26 5.64
N LYS A 130 -2.39 -1.23 5.35
CA LYS A 130 -2.99 -1.93 4.21
C LYS A 130 -2.38 -1.50 2.87
N ALA A 131 -2.09 -0.22 2.71
CA ALA A 131 -1.52 0.34 1.50
C ALA A 131 -0.07 -0.10 1.25
N ARG A 132 0.76 -0.17 2.30
CA ARG A 132 2.13 -0.71 2.21
C ARG A 132 2.11 -2.18 1.81
N VAL A 133 1.17 -2.94 2.36
CA VAL A 133 0.99 -4.35 2.02
C VAL A 133 0.71 -4.49 0.52
N ALA A 134 -0.33 -3.82 0.05
CA ALA A 134 -0.73 -3.83 -1.35
C ALA A 134 0.36 -3.33 -2.31
N ALA A 135 1.06 -2.24 -1.97
CA ALA A 135 2.16 -1.68 -2.76
C ALA A 135 3.32 -2.66 -2.94
N HIS A 136 3.66 -3.41 -1.88
CA HIS A 136 4.70 -4.43 -1.92
C HIS A 136 4.30 -5.60 -2.83
N HIS A 137 3.04 -6.06 -2.76
CA HIS A 137 2.52 -7.08 -3.70
C HIS A 137 2.56 -6.61 -5.16
N ALA A 138 2.12 -5.39 -5.44
CA ALA A 138 2.19 -4.82 -6.80
C ALA A 138 3.64 -4.76 -7.30
N THR A 139 4.58 -4.35 -6.45
CA THR A 139 5.99 -4.29 -6.82
C THR A 139 6.59 -5.66 -7.12
N LYS A 140 6.26 -6.70 -6.33
CA LYS A 140 6.74 -8.07 -6.58
C LYS A 140 6.14 -8.68 -7.84
N THR A 141 4.84 -8.51 -8.05
CA THR A 141 4.13 -9.08 -9.22
C THR A 141 4.59 -8.46 -10.54
N HIS A 142 4.88 -7.15 -10.56
CA HIS A 142 5.37 -6.47 -11.77
C HIS A 142 6.90 -6.43 -11.90
N GLY A 143 7.64 -6.55 -10.80
CA GLY A 143 9.11 -6.56 -10.77
C GLY A 143 9.76 -7.94 -10.94
N GLY A 144 9.00 -9.04 -10.78
CA GLY A 144 9.50 -10.41 -10.88
C GLY A 144 9.63 -10.99 -12.30
N LYS A 145 9.23 -10.26 -13.34
CA LYS A 145 9.38 -10.72 -14.74
C LYS A 145 10.67 -10.17 -15.34
N LYS A 146 11.74 -10.97 -15.33
CA LYS A 146 12.86 -10.75 -16.26
C LYS A 146 12.37 -11.05 -17.69
N PRO A 147 12.73 -10.24 -18.70
CA PRO A 147 12.34 -10.50 -20.08
C PRO A 147 13.31 -11.50 -20.70
N HIS A 148 13.06 -12.80 -20.56
CA HIS A 148 13.68 -13.78 -21.46
C HIS A 148 12.71 -14.90 -21.82
N ASP A 149 12.55 -14.97 -23.14
CA ASP A 149 12.12 -16.06 -23.99
C ASP A 149 10.63 -16.24 -24.32
N ARG A 150 10.43 -16.21 -25.62
CA ARG A 150 9.20 -16.40 -26.37
C ARG A 150 9.41 -17.72 -27.10
N LEU A 151 8.59 -18.74 -26.81
CA LEU A 151 8.00 -19.73 -27.74
C LEU A 151 7.88 -21.15 -27.15
N THR A 152 6.77 -21.78 -27.55
CA THR A 152 6.47 -23.22 -27.69
C THR A 152 5.62 -23.93 -26.61
N THR A 153 4.33 -24.04 -26.97
CA THR A 153 3.51 -25.27 -27.05
C THR A 153 3.30 -26.19 -25.84
N GLY A 154 2.01 -26.25 -25.42
CA GLY A 154 1.27 -27.50 -25.29
C GLY A 154 1.15 -28.09 -23.88
N GLY A 155 -0.07 -28.13 -23.33
CA GLY A 155 -0.36 -29.03 -22.21
C GLY A 155 -1.55 -28.67 -21.32
N LYS A 156 -2.73 -29.13 -21.74
CA LYS A 156 -3.85 -29.63 -20.92
C LYS A 156 -4.47 -28.73 -19.84
N GLN A 157 -5.63 -28.20 -20.21
CA GLN A 157 -6.70 -27.75 -19.32
C GLN A 157 -7.31 -28.94 -18.56
N PRO A 158 -7.64 -28.79 -17.27
CA PRO A 158 -8.76 -29.51 -16.69
C PRO A 158 -9.86 -28.53 -16.31
N ASP A 159 -11.04 -28.89 -16.77
CA ASP A 159 -12.29 -28.18 -16.59
C ASP A 159 -12.82 -28.42 -15.16
N GLY A 160 -13.25 -27.36 -14.49
CA GLY A 160 -13.88 -27.44 -13.17
C GLY A 160 -14.72 -26.21 -12.89
N HIS A 161 -16.02 -26.32 -13.16
CA HIS A 161 -17.00 -25.27 -12.86
C HIS A 161 -17.42 -25.28 -11.39
N SER A 162 -17.74 -24.06 -10.91
CA SER A 162 -18.75 -23.72 -9.89
C SER A 162 -18.41 -23.85 -8.39
N GLY A 163 -18.46 -22.71 -7.69
CA GLY A 163 -18.96 -22.68 -6.31
C GLY A 163 -18.40 -21.54 -5.46
N GLY A 164 -19.13 -20.42 -5.37
CA GLY A 164 -18.77 -19.34 -4.44
C GLY A 164 -18.96 -19.74 -2.98
N LYS A 165 -17.95 -19.50 -2.16
CA LYS A 165 -18.02 -19.13 -0.73
C LYS A 165 -16.71 -18.42 -0.40
N GLY A 166 -16.80 -17.23 0.19
CA GLY A 166 -15.64 -16.44 0.58
C GLY A 166 -14.82 -17.21 1.62
N ASP A 167 -13.67 -17.69 1.19
CA ASP A 167 -12.65 -18.23 2.08
C ASP A 167 -11.77 -17.06 2.55
N TYR A 168 -11.83 -16.77 3.85
CA TYR A 168 -10.94 -15.81 4.49
C TYR A 168 -9.65 -16.53 4.90
N SER A 169 -8.93 -17.14 3.96
CA SER A 169 -7.62 -17.73 4.25
C SER A 169 -6.59 -16.60 4.36
N VAL A 170 -6.15 -16.27 5.58
CA VAL A 170 -5.03 -15.36 5.80
C VAL A 170 -3.75 -16.10 5.39
N ASP A 171 -3.07 -15.62 4.35
CA ASP A 171 -1.78 -16.20 3.93
C ASP A 171 -0.71 -15.92 5.01
N THR A 172 -0.47 -16.90 5.89
CA THR A 172 0.47 -16.79 7.01
C THR A 172 1.93 -16.66 6.54
N SER A 173 2.23 -17.06 5.30
CA SER A 173 3.55 -16.84 4.67
C SER A 173 3.82 -15.35 4.39
N MET A 174 2.76 -14.57 4.14
CA MET A 174 2.85 -13.13 3.96
C MET A 174 3.13 -12.40 5.28
N LEU A 175 2.51 -12.85 6.39
CA LEU A 175 2.78 -12.31 7.72
C LEU A 175 4.23 -12.57 8.18
N GLY A 176 4.77 -13.75 7.87
CA GLY A 176 6.18 -14.06 8.09
C GLY A 176 7.12 -13.15 7.29
N SER A 177 6.75 -12.80 6.05
CA SER A 177 7.51 -11.84 5.24
C SER A 177 7.48 -10.42 5.81
N TYR A 178 6.34 -9.99 6.38
CA TYR A 178 6.25 -8.68 7.09
C TYR A 178 7.08 -8.65 8.36
N ALA A 179 7.03 -9.71 9.17
CA ALA A 179 7.85 -9.82 10.37
C ALA A 179 9.35 -9.81 10.02
N GLY A 180 9.74 -10.53 8.95
CA GLY A 180 11.12 -10.55 8.45
C GLY A 180 11.61 -9.19 7.95
N GLY A 181 10.82 -8.49 7.14
CA GLY A 181 11.16 -7.14 6.66
C GLY A 181 11.24 -6.12 7.79
N SER A 182 10.36 -6.22 8.80
CA SER A 182 10.37 -5.36 9.98
C SER A 182 11.64 -5.56 10.82
N LYS A 183 12.08 -6.81 10.98
CA LYS A 183 13.32 -7.15 11.66
C LYS A 183 14.55 -6.57 10.94
N GLN A 184 14.61 -6.70 9.61
CA GLN A 184 15.70 -6.13 8.81
C GLN A 184 15.78 -4.60 8.93
N ILE A 185 14.63 -3.92 9.00
CA ILE A 185 14.58 -2.46 9.22
C ILE A 185 15.12 -2.10 10.60
N ALA A 186 14.73 -2.83 11.65
CA ALA A 186 15.24 -2.61 13.01
C ALA A 186 16.78 -2.82 13.08
N GLU A 187 17.29 -3.89 12.48
CA GLU A 187 18.73 -4.16 12.40
C GLU A 187 19.48 -3.08 11.60
N SER A 188 18.90 -2.63 10.49
CA SER A 188 19.48 -1.55 9.68
C SER A 188 19.51 -0.22 10.43
N LEU A 189 18.47 0.10 11.20
CA LEU A 189 18.40 1.33 12.00
C LEU A 189 19.48 1.36 13.08
N VAL A 190 19.60 0.28 13.86
CA VAL A 190 20.63 0.14 14.89
C VAL A 190 22.04 0.22 14.28
N SER A 191 22.27 -0.42 13.14
CA SER A 191 23.59 -0.40 12.47
C SER A 191 23.95 0.96 11.87
N THR A 192 22.97 1.71 11.35
CA THR A 192 23.19 3.04 10.74
C THR A 192 23.45 4.08 11.81
N ASP A 193 22.68 4.03 12.90
CA ASP A 193 22.82 4.93 14.04
C ASP A 193 24.18 4.74 14.75
N GLY A 194 24.61 3.49 14.96
CA GLY A 194 25.94 3.21 15.50
C GLY A 194 27.09 3.77 14.65
N LYS A 195 26.96 3.75 13.31
CA LYS A 195 27.95 4.33 12.39
C LYS A 195 27.93 5.86 12.40
N GLN A 196 26.76 6.48 12.50
CA GLN A 196 26.64 7.93 12.60
C GLN A 196 27.20 8.46 13.92
N LEU A 197 26.94 7.78 15.05
CA LEU A 197 27.51 8.13 16.35
C LEU A 197 29.05 8.05 16.34
N ALA A 198 29.62 6.99 15.77
CA ALA A 198 31.07 6.87 15.61
C ALA A 198 31.66 8.00 14.76
N SER A 199 30.94 8.40 13.70
CA SER A 199 31.35 9.50 12.82
C SER A 199 31.24 10.86 13.53
N ILE A 200 30.18 11.10 14.29
CA ILE A 200 29.96 12.33 15.07
C ILE A 200 31.00 12.45 16.18
N HIS A 201 31.33 11.36 16.88
CA HIS A 201 32.38 11.33 17.88
C HIS A 201 33.75 11.69 17.27
N GLY A 202 34.10 11.09 16.13
CA GLY A 202 35.32 11.42 15.41
C GLY A 202 35.37 12.88 14.95
N ILE A 203 34.28 13.41 14.41
CA ILE A 203 34.21 14.82 13.96
C ILE A 203 34.33 15.77 15.16
N ALA A 204 33.67 15.47 16.29
CA ALA A 204 33.73 16.30 17.49
C ALA A 204 35.15 16.38 18.07
N GLU A 205 35.86 15.25 18.14
CA GLU A 205 37.26 15.21 18.61
C GLU A 205 38.23 15.92 17.64
N HIS A 206 38.05 15.75 16.33
CA HIS A 206 39.00 16.27 15.33
C HIS A 206 38.73 17.71 14.88
N SER A 207 37.48 18.17 14.88
CA SER A 207 37.11 19.46 14.26
C SER A 207 37.03 20.62 15.23
N PHE A 208 36.84 20.35 16.53
CA PHE A 208 36.60 21.42 17.51
C PHE A 208 37.65 21.52 18.61
N GLY A 209 38.56 20.55 18.72
CA GLY A 209 39.74 20.62 19.59
C GLY A 209 39.44 21.14 20.99
N ARG A 210 40.26 22.09 21.47
CA ARG A 210 40.15 22.67 22.82
C ARG A 210 39.01 23.69 22.95
N ILE A 211 38.68 24.42 21.88
CA ILE A 211 37.65 25.48 21.85
C ILE A 211 36.22 24.90 21.94
N GLY A 212 35.98 23.72 21.34
CA GLY A 212 34.71 23.01 21.47
C GLY A 212 34.46 22.43 22.86
N LYS A 213 35.54 22.12 23.61
CA LYS A 213 35.46 21.68 25.01
C LYS A 213 35.23 22.85 25.96
N GLU A 214 35.94 23.97 25.75
CA GLU A 214 35.79 25.18 26.57
C GLU A 214 34.41 25.85 26.40
N SER A 215 33.74 25.66 25.26
CA SER A 215 32.39 26.19 24.99
C SER A 215 31.23 25.27 25.40
N GLY A 216 31.50 24.02 25.81
CA GLY A 216 30.46 23.02 26.13
C GLY A 216 29.70 22.48 24.92
N PHE A 217 30.06 22.89 23.70
CA PHE A 217 29.40 22.44 22.47
C PHE A 217 29.61 20.94 22.21
N ALA A 218 30.81 20.41 22.51
CA ALA A 218 31.10 18.98 22.37
C ALA A 218 30.19 18.13 23.28
N ASP A 219 29.99 18.57 24.53
CA ASP A 219 29.13 17.89 25.50
C ASP A 219 27.65 17.95 25.09
N ALA A 220 27.21 19.09 24.55
CA ALA A 220 25.85 19.26 24.03
C ALA A 220 25.59 18.36 22.81
N LEU A 221 26.55 18.27 21.88
CA LEU A 221 26.45 17.40 20.70
C LEU A 221 26.45 15.91 21.09
N GLN A 222 27.27 15.53 22.08
CA GLN A 222 27.27 14.18 22.65
C GLN A 222 25.93 13.85 23.32
N SER A 223 25.38 14.77 24.10
CA SER A 223 24.07 14.61 24.75
C SER A 223 22.93 14.48 23.73
N PHE A 224 22.98 15.29 22.66
CA PHE A 224 22.04 15.20 21.56
C PHE A 224 22.13 13.86 20.82
N GLY A 225 23.34 13.39 20.49
CA GLY A 225 23.55 12.08 19.88
C GLY A 225 23.03 10.94 20.75
N THR A 226 23.25 11.02 22.07
CA THR A 226 22.75 10.03 23.04
C THR A 226 21.22 10.03 23.10
N SER A 227 20.58 11.20 23.10
CA SER A 227 19.11 11.31 23.09
C SER A 227 18.51 10.76 21.79
N MET A 228 19.13 11.04 20.65
CA MET A 228 18.70 10.51 19.36
C MET A 228 18.81 8.97 19.32
N HIS A 229 19.92 8.42 19.81
CA HIS A 229 20.13 6.98 19.93
C HIS A 229 19.01 6.31 20.74
N HIS A 230 18.68 6.86 21.91
CA HIS A 230 17.60 6.33 22.75
C HIS A 230 16.24 6.32 22.04
N GLN A 231 15.94 7.33 21.23
CA GLN A 231 14.70 7.39 20.46
C GLN A 231 14.68 6.34 19.34
N VAL A 232 15.79 6.19 18.61
CA VAL A 232 15.93 5.19 17.53
C VAL A 232 15.87 3.76 18.09
N ASP A 233 16.48 3.51 19.23
CA ASP A 233 16.40 2.23 19.95
C ASP A 233 14.96 1.92 20.40
N GLY A 234 14.25 2.92 20.96
CA GLY A 234 12.84 2.78 21.32
C GLY A 234 11.95 2.43 20.13
N ILE A 235 12.17 3.07 18.97
CA ILE A 235 11.46 2.74 17.72
C ILE A 235 11.78 1.31 17.28
N SER A 236 13.04 0.91 17.34
CA SER A 236 13.49 -0.43 16.93
C SER A 236 12.88 -1.54 17.80
N LYS A 237 12.76 -1.31 19.11
CA LYS A 237 12.08 -2.21 20.05
C LYS A 237 10.59 -2.35 19.74
N ASN A 238 9.91 -1.24 19.43
CA ASN A 238 8.50 -1.26 19.04
C ASN A 238 8.28 -2.06 17.75
N VAL A 239 9.15 -1.88 16.75
CA VAL A 239 9.11 -2.63 15.49
C VAL A 239 9.33 -4.13 15.73
N THR A 240 10.23 -4.49 16.64
CA THR A 240 10.49 -5.89 17.02
C THR A 240 9.30 -6.51 17.73
N ASN A 241 8.69 -5.79 18.68
CA ASN A 241 7.50 -6.25 19.40
C ASN A 241 6.30 -6.45 18.47
N LEU A 242 6.14 -5.57 17.49
CA LEU A 242 5.13 -5.71 16.45
C LEU A 242 5.38 -6.98 15.62
N ALA A 243 6.63 -7.20 15.18
CA ALA A 243 7.00 -8.40 14.44
C ALA A 243 6.71 -9.68 15.24
N HIS A 244 7.03 -9.72 16.54
CA HIS A 244 6.70 -10.85 17.41
C HIS A 244 5.20 -11.07 17.56
N SER A 245 4.42 -10.00 17.70
CA SER A 245 2.96 -10.08 17.80
C SER A 245 2.35 -10.65 16.52
N VAL A 246 2.85 -10.21 15.35
CA VAL A 246 2.43 -10.72 14.04
C VAL A 246 2.78 -12.20 13.88
N THR A 247 3.98 -12.62 14.26
CA THR A 247 4.39 -14.04 14.22
C THR A 247 3.51 -14.89 15.15
N LYS A 248 3.22 -14.39 16.37
CA LYS A 248 2.36 -15.09 17.33
C LYS A 248 0.93 -15.26 16.81
N ILE A 249 0.38 -14.21 16.22
CA ILE A 249 -0.95 -14.25 15.60
C ILE A 249 -0.96 -15.25 14.45
N SER A 250 0.04 -15.23 13.58
CA SER A 250 0.15 -16.17 12.45
C SER A 250 0.13 -17.63 12.93
N LYS A 251 0.91 -17.93 13.96
CA LYS A 251 0.96 -19.27 14.54
C LYS A 251 -0.38 -19.70 15.14
N SER A 252 -1.09 -18.79 15.83
CA SER A 252 -2.42 -19.08 16.37
C SER A 252 -3.43 -19.41 15.27
N TYR A 253 -3.37 -18.70 14.13
CA TYR A 253 -4.24 -18.99 12.99
C TYR A 253 -3.93 -20.36 12.35
N ASP A 254 -2.65 -20.69 12.17
CA ASP A 254 -2.26 -22.01 11.64
C ASP A 254 -2.70 -23.15 12.58
N ASP A 255 -2.57 -22.97 13.90
CA ASP A 255 -2.97 -23.96 14.90
C ASP A 255 -4.51 -24.16 14.93
N ASP A 256 -5.28 -23.08 14.84
CA ASP A 256 -6.75 -23.13 14.80
C ASP A 256 -7.28 -23.81 13.52
N ASP A 257 -6.66 -23.53 12.37
CA ASP A 257 -7.04 -24.13 11.08
C ASP A 257 -6.76 -25.64 11.07
N GLN A 258 -5.63 -26.07 11.64
CA GLN A 258 -5.34 -27.50 11.80
C GLN A 258 -6.32 -28.20 12.75
N GLN A 259 -6.74 -27.55 13.83
CA GLN A 259 -7.73 -28.12 14.75
C GLN A 259 -9.10 -28.25 14.09
N LEU A 260 -9.54 -27.24 13.32
CA LEU A 260 -10.79 -27.30 12.56
C LEU A 260 -10.75 -28.41 11.49
N ALA A 261 -9.64 -28.54 10.77
CA ALA A 261 -9.45 -29.60 9.79
C ALA A 261 -9.53 -30.99 10.44
N GLN A 262 -8.93 -31.19 11.62
CA GLN A 262 -9.00 -32.44 12.37
C GLN A 262 -10.41 -32.74 12.89
N GLN A 263 -11.13 -31.73 13.40
CA GLN A 263 -12.52 -31.89 13.84
C GLN A 263 -13.47 -32.22 12.68
N LEU A 264 -13.27 -31.61 11.51
CA LEU A 264 -14.04 -31.92 10.30
C LEU A 264 -13.77 -33.33 9.80
N LEU A 265 -12.51 -33.78 9.82
CA LEU A 265 -12.14 -35.16 9.47
C LEU A 265 -12.79 -36.19 10.41
N HIS A 266 -12.86 -35.91 11.71
CA HIS A 266 -13.47 -36.81 12.68
C HIS A 266 -15.01 -36.86 12.61
N MET A 267 -15.67 -35.88 11.98
CA MET A 267 -17.12 -35.90 11.75
C MET A 267 -17.54 -36.66 10.48
N ILE A 268 -16.59 -37.04 9.63
CA ILE A 268 -16.83 -37.72 8.35
C ILE A 268 -16.54 -39.23 8.44
N GLU A 269 -15.93 -39.70 9.54
CA GLU A 269 -15.75 -41.12 9.90
C GLU A 269 -16.90 -41.63 10.80
#